data_AF-A0AAD1G4J5-F1
#
_entry.id   AF-A0AAD1G4J5-F1
#
_cell.length_a   1.000
_cell.length_b   1.000
_cell.length_c   1.000
_cell.angle_alpha   90.00
_cell.angle_beta   90.00
_cell.angle_gamma   90.00
#
_symmetry.space_group_name_H-M   'P 1'
#
loop_
_entity.id
_entity.type
_entity.pdbx_description
1 polymer ?
#
loop_
_entity_poly.entity_id
_entity_poly.type
_entity_poly.pdbx_seq_one_letter_code
_entity_poly.pdbx_strand_id
1 'polypeptide(L)'
;MALYLAGCGSDSSEPLVEVEKNFFNSTVKIISKADNIEIQDLKLNRGNCKHDKNLLKKLIQETANAHLFVSEKEKAIKNHQAKIARLQKDLEELTQWVQQFNSLDKFWENIINSPPKSEHDKIPGKFKLLSRTLGSDSMVVFPSSIEADSLSTEIYLLGLGEDFNDLHNPISLAKKLLSPTSKNTLGKRALRILSFFLTKRIEFAIEDTKNPKDYPYINLKELKKLIDSIVDKYGSADGFLVVDDVGNYKVSKKGLQSLAKLKSMWPSVEKFYFAYLKEAIPRHAKEITDKLISSEEKSIKANQVKLTEATQNIDKMEKIIKNLERKKNTMAVDLKFGETFTAHYKCQNLIEVEIKTDKGTWTFNFDR
;
A
#
# COMPACT_ATOMS: atom_id res chain seq x y z
N MET A 1 28.21 -15.74 -53.48
CA MET A 1 28.36 -14.93 -54.70
C MET A 1 28.07 -13.49 -54.30
N ALA A 2 29.10 -12.63 -54.28
CA ALA A 2 28.95 -11.19 -54.08
C ALA A 2 28.97 -10.54 -55.47
N LEU A 3 27.99 -9.70 -55.78
CA LEU A 3 27.86 -9.01 -57.06
C LEU A 3 28.18 -7.53 -56.83
N TYR A 4 29.18 -7.01 -57.54
CA TYR A 4 29.67 -5.63 -57.44
C TYR A 4 29.10 -4.80 -58.60
N LEU A 5 28.46 -3.66 -58.33
CA LEU A 5 27.75 -2.89 -59.36
C LEU A 5 27.94 -1.38 -59.23
N ALA A 6 28.03 -0.72 -60.39
CA ALA A 6 28.08 0.73 -60.52
C ALA A 6 26.66 1.33 -60.41
N GLY A 7 26.43 2.19 -59.42
CA GLY A 7 25.19 2.95 -59.29
C GLY A 7 25.17 4.17 -60.21
N CYS A 8 23.99 4.57 -60.68
CA CYS A 8 23.80 5.84 -61.39
C CYS A 8 23.25 6.88 -60.40
N GLY A 9 24.02 7.92 -60.12
CA GLY A 9 23.63 9.03 -59.23
C GLY A 9 23.05 10.22 -60.00
N SER A 10 22.35 11.11 -59.29
CA SER A 10 21.83 12.37 -59.87
C SER A 10 22.93 13.37 -60.26
N ASP A 11 24.14 13.21 -59.72
CA ASP A 11 25.34 13.96 -60.07
C ASP A 11 26.30 13.00 -60.75
N SER A 12 26.91 13.41 -61.87
CA SER A 12 27.73 12.57 -62.77
C SER A 12 29.09 12.12 -62.20
N SER A 13 29.18 11.94 -60.88
CA SER A 13 30.34 11.48 -60.11
C SER A 13 30.18 10.03 -59.64
N GLU A 14 31.30 9.32 -59.45
CA GLU A 14 31.30 7.95 -58.93
C GLU A 14 30.50 7.80 -57.61
N PRO A 15 29.82 6.65 -57.37
CA PRO A 15 29.08 6.42 -56.15
C PRO A 15 29.95 6.47 -54.89
N LEU A 16 29.56 7.26 -53.90
CA LEU A 16 30.25 7.35 -52.59
C LEU A 16 29.92 6.19 -51.64
N VAL A 17 29.06 5.28 -52.09
CA VAL A 17 28.70 4.05 -51.39
C VAL A 17 28.73 2.87 -52.35
N GLU A 18 28.95 1.69 -51.81
CA GLU A 18 28.88 0.42 -52.54
C GLU A 18 27.86 -0.51 -51.88
N VAL A 19 27.23 -1.38 -52.68
CA VAL A 19 26.18 -2.29 -52.21
C VAL A 19 26.54 -3.73 -52.53
N GLU A 20 26.61 -4.56 -51.50
CA GLU A 20 26.73 -6.01 -51.59
C GLU A 20 25.40 -6.66 -51.15
N LYS A 21 24.82 -7.52 -51.99
CA LYS A 21 23.62 -8.30 -51.65
C LYS A 21 24.00 -9.74 -51.30
N ASN A 22 23.46 -10.26 -50.21
CA ASN A 22 23.56 -11.68 -49.86
C ASN A 22 22.17 -12.32 -49.83
N PHE A 23 21.91 -13.17 -50.82
CA PHE A 23 20.65 -13.89 -51.01
C PHE A 23 20.34 -14.90 -49.91
N PHE A 24 21.36 -15.64 -49.43
CA PHE A 24 21.16 -16.70 -48.43
C PHE A 24 20.67 -16.14 -47.10
N ASN A 25 21.21 -14.98 -46.70
CA ASN A 25 20.89 -14.36 -45.42
C ASN A 25 19.86 -13.22 -45.57
N SER A 26 19.35 -12.97 -46.79
CA SER A 26 18.46 -11.84 -47.13
C SER A 26 18.96 -10.52 -46.55
N THR A 27 20.22 -10.19 -46.82
CA THR A 27 20.87 -8.96 -46.35
C THR A 27 21.37 -8.10 -47.49
N VAL A 28 21.35 -6.79 -47.24
CA VAL A 28 22.05 -5.78 -48.04
C VAL A 28 23.10 -5.14 -47.14
N LYS A 29 24.34 -5.14 -47.60
CA LYS A 29 25.48 -4.50 -46.97
C LYS A 29 25.88 -3.28 -47.80
N ILE A 30 25.95 -2.13 -47.14
CA ILE A 30 26.34 -0.85 -47.70
C ILE A 30 27.75 -0.56 -47.17
N ILE A 31 28.70 -0.25 -48.06
CA ILE A 31 30.10 0.03 -47.72
C ILE A 31 30.38 1.49 -48.08
N SER A 32 30.93 2.26 -47.14
CA SER A 32 31.30 3.65 -47.41
C SER A 32 32.58 3.76 -48.23
N LYS A 33 32.56 4.57 -49.29
CA LYS A 33 33.73 4.99 -50.08
C LYS A 33 34.18 6.42 -49.78
N ALA A 34 33.55 7.09 -48.81
CA ALA A 34 33.88 8.45 -48.41
C ALA A 34 34.41 8.48 -46.97
N ASP A 35 35.24 9.47 -46.65
CA ASP A 35 35.80 9.65 -45.30
C ASP A 35 34.74 9.69 -44.21
N ASN A 36 33.59 10.30 -44.49
CA ASN A 36 32.40 10.31 -43.66
C ASN A 36 31.15 10.38 -44.55
N ILE A 37 30.10 9.62 -44.26
CA ILE A 37 28.80 9.70 -44.94
C ILE A 37 27.69 9.27 -43.97
N GLU A 38 26.56 9.97 -43.96
CA GLU A 38 25.38 9.63 -43.16
C GLU A 38 24.36 8.95 -44.07
N ILE A 39 24.04 7.68 -43.81
CA ILE A 39 22.91 6.99 -44.46
C ILE A 39 21.61 7.51 -43.85
N GLN A 40 20.76 8.10 -44.69
CA GLN A 40 19.56 8.84 -44.30
C GLN A 40 18.25 8.10 -44.64
N ASP A 41 18.26 7.30 -45.71
CA ASP A 41 17.13 6.46 -46.10
C ASP A 41 17.61 5.25 -46.90
N LEU A 42 16.88 4.14 -46.78
CA LEU A 42 17.12 2.91 -47.53
C LEU A 42 15.78 2.42 -48.08
N LYS A 43 15.60 2.48 -49.40
CA LYS A 43 14.43 1.92 -50.06
C LYS A 43 14.83 0.69 -50.86
N LEU A 44 14.12 -0.40 -50.61
CA LEU A 44 14.29 -1.65 -51.33
C LEU A 44 13.11 -1.82 -52.29
N ASN A 45 13.38 -2.05 -53.57
CA ASN A 45 12.40 -2.16 -54.66
C ASN A 45 11.38 -1.00 -54.64
N ARG A 46 11.84 0.25 -54.77
CA ARG A 46 10.98 1.45 -54.70
C ARG A 46 10.11 1.54 -53.43
N GLY A 47 10.57 0.92 -52.34
CA GLY A 47 9.87 0.90 -51.05
C GLY A 47 8.89 -0.27 -50.86
N ASN A 48 8.77 -1.18 -51.83
CA ASN A 48 7.88 -2.34 -51.72
C ASN A 48 8.44 -3.43 -50.79
N CYS A 49 9.74 -3.41 -50.51
CA CYS A 49 10.38 -4.40 -49.65
C CYS A 49 10.77 -3.82 -48.28
N LYS A 50 10.38 -4.51 -47.20
CA LYS A 50 10.62 -4.08 -45.80
C LYS A 50 12.05 -4.42 -45.37
N HIS A 51 12.65 -3.55 -44.57
CA HIS A 51 13.94 -3.78 -43.91
C HIS A 51 13.85 -3.55 -42.38
N ASP A 52 14.75 -4.18 -41.62
CA ASP A 52 14.75 -4.17 -40.15
C ASP A 52 15.33 -2.88 -39.53
N LYS A 53 15.96 -2.02 -40.33
CA LYS A 53 16.71 -0.84 -39.87
C LYS A 53 15.99 0.50 -39.97
N ASN A 54 14.66 0.51 -40.09
CA ASN A 54 13.89 1.76 -40.11
C ASN A 54 13.81 2.36 -38.68
N LEU A 55 14.71 3.32 -38.41
CA LEU A 55 14.81 3.99 -37.12
C LEU A 55 13.56 4.83 -36.82
N LEU A 56 13.04 5.56 -37.80
CA LEU A 56 11.86 6.41 -37.64
C LEU A 56 10.66 5.60 -37.13
N LYS A 57 10.38 4.46 -37.76
CA LYS A 57 9.29 3.56 -37.35
C LYS A 57 9.49 3.02 -35.94
N LYS A 58 10.73 2.67 -35.57
CA LYS A 58 11.05 2.19 -34.22
C LYS A 58 10.83 3.29 -33.18
N LEU A 59 11.30 4.51 -33.44
CA LEU A 59 11.11 5.66 -32.55
C LEU A 59 9.64 6.01 -32.37
N ILE A 60 8.83 5.99 -33.44
CA ILE A 60 7.38 6.23 -33.34
C ILE A 60 6.73 5.20 -32.41
N GLN A 61 7.08 3.91 -32.57
CA GLN A 61 6.54 2.85 -31.72
C GLN A 61 6.99 2.99 -30.26
N GLU A 62 8.28 3.28 -30.02
CA GLU A 62 8.81 3.52 -28.68
C GLU A 62 8.16 4.75 -28.01
N THR A 63 7.91 5.79 -28.79
CA THR A 63 7.20 7.00 -28.33
C THR A 63 5.76 6.68 -27.95
N ALA A 64 5.05 5.90 -28.78
CA ALA A 64 3.69 5.45 -28.45
C ALA A 64 3.64 4.59 -27.17
N ASN A 65 4.60 3.68 -26.99
CA ASN A 65 4.71 2.88 -25.77
C ASN A 65 5.02 3.75 -24.54
N ALA A 66 5.87 4.77 -24.68
CA ALA A 66 6.17 5.70 -23.61
C ALA A 66 4.96 6.54 -23.21
N HIS A 67 4.14 7.00 -24.17
CA HIS A 67 2.86 7.67 -23.90
C HIS A 67 1.88 6.77 -23.13
N LEU A 68 1.82 5.48 -23.45
CA LEU A 68 1.02 4.51 -22.68
C LEU A 68 1.51 4.40 -21.24
N PHE A 69 2.82 4.26 -21.04
CA PHE A 69 3.43 4.23 -19.70
C PHE A 69 3.12 5.49 -18.89
N VAL A 70 3.21 6.68 -19.51
CA VAL A 70 2.83 7.96 -18.90
C VAL A 70 1.39 7.92 -18.38
N SER A 71 0.44 7.51 -19.23
CA SER A 71 -0.98 7.38 -18.88
C SER A 71 -1.21 6.42 -17.70
N GLU A 72 -0.50 5.29 -17.67
CA GLU A 72 -0.56 4.35 -16.54
C GLU A 72 -0.06 4.97 -15.23
N LYS A 73 1.03 5.75 -15.28
CA LYS A 73 1.58 6.42 -14.09
C LYS A 73 0.66 7.53 -13.59
N GLU A 74 0.07 8.32 -14.47
CA GLU A 74 -0.93 9.32 -14.10
C GLU A 74 -2.15 8.68 -13.42
N LYS A 75 -2.65 7.57 -13.97
CA LYS A 75 -3.75 6.80 -13.37
C LYS A 75 -3.36 6.26 -11.99
N ALA A 76 -2.15 5.73 -11.85
CA ALA A 76 -1.65 5.25 -10.57
C ALA A 76 -1.59 6.38 -9.52
N ILE A 77 -1.08 7.55 -9.88
CA ILE A 77 -1.03 8.73 -9.00
C ILE A 77 -2.45 9.13 -8.56
N LYS A 78 -3.40 9.25 -9.49
CA LYS A 78 -4.81 9.57 -9.18
C LYS A 78 -5.44 8.54 -8.22
N ASN A 79 -5.14 7.25 -8.42
CA ASN A 79 -5.62 6.19 -7.53
C ASN A 79 -5.06 6.31 -6.11
N HIS A 80 -3.76 6.60 -5.97
CA HIS A 80 -3.14 6.85 -4.66
C HIS A 80 -3.73 8.08 -3.98
N GLN A 81 -3.94 9.18 -4.71
CA GLN A 81 -4.61 10.38 -4.19
C GLN A 81 -6.03 10.09 -3.71
N ALA A 82 -6.81 9.30 -4.47
CA ALA A 82 -8.15 8.89 -4.07
C ALA A 82 -8.14 8.03 -2.79
N LYS A 83 -7.13 7.18 -2.61
CA LYS A 83 -6.96 6.42 -1.36
C LYS A 83 -6.67 7.33 -0.16
N ILE A 84 -5.78 8.32 -0.33
CA ILE A 84 -5.49 9.31 0.72
C ILE A 84 -6.77 10.06 1.12
N ALA A 85 -7.54 10.55 0.15
CA ALA A 85 -8.80 11.24 0.42
C ALA A 85 -9.80 10.35 1.17
N ARG A 86 -9.90 9.06 0.82
CA ARG A 86 -10.73 8.09 1.54
C ARG A 86 -10.27 7.88 2.98
N LEU A 87 -8.96 7.73 3.20
CA LEU A 87 -8.40 7.57 4.56
C LEU A 87 -8.68 8.79 5.44
N GLN A 88 -8.55 10.00 4.88
CA GLN A 88 -8.87 11.24 5.60
C GLN A 88 -10.36 11.32 5.96
N LYS A 89 -11.23 10.96 5.02
CA LYS A 89 -12.68 10.90 5.25
C LYS A 89 -13.04 9.86 6.32
N ASP A 90 -12.46 8.67 6.26
CA ASP A 90 -12.71 7.61 7.25
C ASP A 90 -12.30 8.05 8.67
N LEU A 91 -11.19 8.78 8.79
CA LEU A 91 -10.73 9.36 10.06
C LEU A 91 -11.69 10.43 10.59
N GLU A 92 -12.18 11.32 9.74
CA GLU A 92 -13.15 12.35 10.10
C GLU A 92 -14.46 11.71 10.58
N GLU A 93 -15.00 10.78 9.79
CA GLU A 93 -16.24 10.06 10.12
C GLU A 93 -16.10 9.25 11.43
N LEU A 94 -14.94 8.60 11.64
CA LEU A 94 -14.66 7.89 12.89
C LEU A 94 -14.63 8.85 14.07
N THR A 95 -13.95 9.98 13.93
CA THR A 95 -13.84 10.99 14.99
C THR A 95 -15.21 11.52 15.37
N GLN A 96 -16.05 11.90 14.40
CA GLN A 96 -17.42 12.35 14.64
C GLN A 96 -18.28 11.24 15.29
N TRP A 97 -18.18 10.01 14.77
CA TRP A 97 -18.92 8.87 15.29
C TRP A 97 -18.56 8.57 16.75
N VAL A 98 -17.28 8.62 17.14
CA VAL A 98 -16.88 8.43 18.56
C VAL A 98 -17.44 9.56 19.45
N GLN A 99 -17.46 10.80 18.96
CA GLN A 99 -17.88 11.95 19.76
C GLN A 99 -19.38 12.00 20.03
N GLN A 100 -20.22 11.41 19.16
CA GLN A 100 -21.68 11.45 19.29
C GLN A 100 -22.23 10.72 20.52
N PHE A 101 -21.44 9.84 21.14
CA PHE A 101 -21.87 9.04 22.27
C PHE A 101 -21.75 9.80 23.60
N ASN A 102 -22.76 9.63 24.44
CA ASN A 102 -22.88 10.26 25.76
C ASN A 102 -22.75 9.30 26.95
N SER A 103 -22.67 7.99 26.70
CA SER A 103 -22.39 6.97 27.72
C SER A 103 -21.53 5.86 27.17
N LEU A 104 -20.79 5.21 28.07
CA LEU A 104 -19.93 4.08 27.75
C LEU A 104 -20.75 2.88 27.25
N ASP A 105 -21.89 2.58 27.88
CA ASP A 105 -22.76 1.46 27.50
C ASP A 105 -23.26 1.58 26.05
N LYS A 106 -23.79 2.76 25.67
CA LYS A 106 -24.27 3.01 24.29
C LYS A 106 -23.15 2.93 23.26
N PHE A 107 -21.96 3.39 23.64
CA PHE A 107 -20.77 3.27 22.80
C PHE A 107 -20.43 1.80 22.52
N TRP A 108 -20.43 0.96 23.56
CA TRP A 108 -20.18 -0.48 23.45
C TRP A 108 -21.24 -1.22 22.66
N GLU A 109 -22.52 -0.96 22.94
CA GLU A 109 -23.64 -1.54 22.20
C GLU A 109 -23.51 -1.27 20.70
N ASN A 110 -23.09 -0.06 20.30
CA ASN A 110 -22.94 0.28 18.89
C ASN A 110 -21.73 -0.42 18.23
N ILE A 111 -20.63 -0.60 18.96
CA ILE A 111 -19.47 -1.38 18.46
C ILE A 111 -19.87 -2.83 18.22
N ILE A 112 -20.59 -3.45 19.16
CA ILE A 112 -20.98 -4.86 19.10
C ILE A 112 -22.00 -5.10 17.98
N ASN A 113 -22.99 -4.21 17.87
CA ASN A 113 -24.05 -4.29 16.85
C ASN A 113 -23.60 -3.80 15.47
N SER A 114 -22.33 -3.47 15.29
CA SER A 114 -21.78 -3.15 13.96
C SER A 114 -21.82 -4.40 13.07
N PRO A 115 -22.12 -4.26 11.76
CA PRO A 115 -22.44 -5.40 10.90
C PRO A 115 -21.32 -6.46 10.84
N PRO A 116 -21.67 -7.76 10.88
CA PRO A 116 -20.70 -8.85 10.90
C PRO A 116 -19.93 -8.99 9.57
N LYS A 117 -18.77 -9.65 9.64
CA LYS A 117 -17.79 -9.82 8.54
C LYS A 117 -18.31 -10.43 7.24
N SER A 118 -19.43 -11.14 7.24
CA SER A 118 -19.96 -11.80 6.03
C SER A 118 -20.31 -10.81 4.90
N GLU A 119 -20.28 -9.50 5.16
CA GLU A 119 -20.45 -8.44 4.16
C GLU A 119 -19.25 -7.47 4.12
N HIS A 120 -18.02 -8.00 4.00
CA HIS A 120 -16.77 -7.22 3.98
C HIS A 120 -16.78 -6.01 3.01
N ASP A 121 -17.52 -6.08 1.91
CA ASP A 121 -17.62 -5.01 0.92
C ASP A 121 -18.58 -3.86 1.32
N LYS A 122 -19.40 -4.05 2.37
CA LYS A 122 -20.38 -3.07 2.84
C LYS A 122 -19.99 -2.37 4.14
N ILE A 123 -18.88 -2.78 4.78
CA ILE A 123 -18.44 -2.18 6.05
C ILE A 123 -17.98 -0.73 5.79
N PRO A 124 -18.61 0.28 6.42
CA PRO A 124 -18.17 1.67 6.28
C PRO A 124 -16.71 1.84 6.70
N GLY A 125 -15.95 2.65 5.95
CA GLY A 125 -14.50 2.77 6.12
C GLY A 125 -14.07 3.18 7.53
N LYS A 126 -14.86 4.02 8.22
CA LYS A 126 -14.67 4.37 9.65
C LYS A 126 -14.60 3.15 10.58
N PHE A 127 -15.38 2.10 10.34
CA PHE A 127 -15.36 0.87 11.16
C PHE A 127 -14.15 -0.01 10.82
N LYS A 128 -13.68 0.02 9.58
CA LYS A 128 -12.41 -0.59 9.18
C LYS A 128 -11.21 0.13 9.79
N LEU A 129 -11.29 1.45 9.97
CA LEU A 129 -10.26 2.22 10.68
C LEU A 129 -10.33 1.98 12.19
N LEU A 130 -11.54 1.96 12.77
CA LEU A 130 -11.76 1.62 14.17
C LEU A 130 -11.16 0.25 14.50
N SER A 131 -11.43 -0.76 13.67
CA SER A 131 -10.91 -2.10 13.87
C SER A 131 -9.38 -2.12 13.90
N ARG A 132 -8.73 -1.49 12.92
CA ARG A 132 -7.25 -1.34 12.89
C ARG A 132 -6.71 -0.62 14.13
N THR A 133 -7.43 0.40 14.59
CA THR A 133 -7.06 1.19 15.77
C THR A 133 -7.10 0.33 17.02
N LEU A 134 -8.20 -0.38 17.20
CA LEU A 134 -8.48 -1.24 18.36
C LEU A 134 -7.65 -2.53 18.41
N GLY A 135 -7.19 -3.04 17.27
CA GLY A 135 -6.33 -4.21 17.16
C GLY A 135 -4.83 -3.91 17.05
N SER A 136 -4.43 -2.64 17.15
CA SER A 136 -3.02 -2.23 17.12
C SER A 136 -2.35 -2.41 18.49
N ASP A 137 -1.06 -2.75 18.51
CA ASP A 137 -0.26 -2.87 19.75
C ASP A 137 -0.29 -1.58 20.60
N SER A 138 -0.63 -0.43 20.00
CA SER A 138 -0.78 0.89 20.63
C SER A 138 -2.12 1.13 21.35
N MET A 139 -3.13 0.28 21.16
CA MET A 139 -4.36 0.25 21.95
C MET A 139 -4.70 -1.23 22.12
N VAL A 140 -4.05 -1.92 23.06
CA VAL A 140 -4.40 -3.31 23.41
C VAL A 140 -5.74 -3.34 24.17
N VAL A 141 -6.78 -2.76 23.56
CA VAL A 141 -8.15 -2.69 24.07
C VAL A 141 -8.94 -3.92 23.60
N PHE A 142 -8.46 -4.57 22.54
CA PHE A 142 -9.00 -5.80 21.98
C PHE A 142 -7.85 -6.77 21.70
N PRO A 143 -8.06 -8.09 21.79
CA PRO A 143 -7.12 -9.05 21.21
C PRO A 143 -6.82 -8.61 19.78
N SER A 144 -5.53 -8.65 19.43
CA SER A 144 -4.97 -8.27 18.14
C SER A 144 -5.50 -9.17 17.03
N SER A 145 -6.77 -9.02 16.68
CA SER A 145 -7.40 -9.54 15.49
C SER A 145 -8.87 -9.12 15.49
N ILE A 146 -9.24 -8.20 14.59
CA ILE A 146 -10.52 -8.32 13.90
C ILE A 146 -10.37 -9.47 12.89
N GLU A 147 -10.05 -10.64 13.41
CA GLU A 147 -10.49 -11.95 12.95
C GLU A 147 -11.63 -12.24 13.90
N ALA A 148 -12.86 -12.11 13.40
CA ALA A 148 -14.08 -12.33 14.18
C ALA A 148 -14.31 -13.81 14.50
N ASP A 149 -13.20 -14.55 14.66
CA ASP A 149 -13.17 -15.74 15.47
C ASP A 149 -12.43 -15.50 16.77
N SER A 150 -11.45 -14.60 16.99
CA SER A 150 -10.66 -14.68 18.24
C SER A 150 -11.32 -14.10 19.50
N LEU A 151 -12.18 -13.08 19.42
CA LEU A 151 -12.90 -12.64 20.62
C LEU A 151 -13.92 -13.72 20.99
N SER A 152 -14.74 -14.16 20.03
CA SER A 152 -15.64 -15.29 20.20
C SER A 152 -14.89 -16.57 20.57
N THR A 153 -13.70 -16.84 20.03
CA THR A 153 -12.88 -18.06 20.24
C THR A 153 -12.06 -17.97 21.52
N GLU A 154 -11.56 -16.82 21.98
CA GLU A 154 -11.05 -16.67 23.35
C GLU A 154 -12.21 -16.81 24.33
N ILE A 155 -13.35 -16.19 24.07
CA ILE A 155 -14.57 -16.32 24.87
C ILE A 155 -15.05 -17.79 24.92
N TYR A 156 -14.96 -18.51 23.80
CA TYR A 156 -15.37 -19.91 23.66
C TYR A 156 -14.31 -20.88 24.22
N LEU A 157 -13.02 -20.62 24.02
CA LEU A 157 -11.87 -21.33 24.61
C LEU A 157 -11.82 -21.13 26.14
N LEU A 158 -12.33 -20.00 26.64
CA LEU A 158 -12.54 -19.73 28.06
C LEU A 158 -13.87 -20.31 28.60
N GLY A 159 -14.73 -20.86 27.72
CA GLY A 159 -16.00 -21.51 28.06
C GLY A 159 -17.10 -20.56 28.55
N LEU A 160 -17.22 -19.38 27.94
CA LEU A 160 -18.00 -18.23 28.45
C LEU A 160 -19.22 -17.84 27.57
N GLY A 161 -19.69 -18.70 26.66
CA GLY A 161 -20.73 -18.37 25.69
C GLY A 161 -22.09 -17.94 26.28
N GLU A 162 -22.50 -18.47 27.44
CA GLU A 162 -23.81 -18.18 28.05
C GLU A 162 -23.79 -17.02 29.06
N ASP A 163 -22.65 -16.75 29.71
CA ASP A 163 -22.49 -15.69 30.73
C ASP A 163 -22.18 -14.31 30.12
N PHE A 164 -22.00 -14.22 28.79
CA PHE A 164 -21.52 -13.02 28.12
C PHE A 164 -22.56 -11.90 28.01
N ASN A 165 -23.86 -12.22 28.06
CA ASN A 165 -24.94 -11.23 28.05
C ASN A 165 -24.87 -10.30 29.29
N ASP A 166 -24.22 -10.71 30.38
CA ASP A 166 -24.01 -9.90 31.59
C ASP A 166 -22.68 -9.12 31.58
N LEU A 167 -21.80 -9.38 30.60
CA LEU A 167 -20.38 -8.99 30.61
C LEU A 167 -20.08 -7.68 29.87
N HIS A 168 -21.11 -7.03 29.32
CA HIS A 168 -21.00 -5.75 28.61
C HIS A 168 -20.48 -4.62 29.49
N ASN A 169 -20.62 -4.78 30.82
CA ASN A 169 -20.20 -3.80 31.79
C ASN A 169 -19.37 -4.49 32.91
N PRO A 170 -18.08 -4.18 33.07
CA PRO A 170 -17.25 -4.76 34.12
C PRO A 170 -17.67 -4.30 35.53
N ILE A 171 -18.55 -3.30 35.64
CA ILE A 171 -19.36 -3.01 36.83
C ILE A 171 -20.29 -4.15 37.15
N SER A 172 -21.02 -4.64 36.15
CA SER A 172 -21.97 -5.73 36.32
C SER A 172 -21.23 -6.94 36.86
N LEU A 173 -20.05 -7.24 36.28
CA LEU A 173 -19.14 -8.26 36.77
C LEU A 173 -18.66 -7.95 38.19
N ALA A 174 -18.07 -6.78 38.47
CA ALA A 174 -17.60 -6.42 39.80
C ALA A 174 -18.72 -6.42 40.87
N LYS A 175 -19.95 -6.05 40.50
CA LYS A 175 -21.16 -6.12 41.34
C LYS A 175 -21.59 -7.58 41.59
N LYS A 176 -21.53 -8.44 40.57
CA LYS A 176 -21.77 -9.89 40.68
C LYS A 176 -20.72 -10.56 41.58
N LEU A 177 -19.46 -10.12 41.50
CA LEU A 177 -18.37 -10.58 42.37
C LEU A 177 -18.46 -10.08 43.83
N LEU A 178 -19.21 -9.00 44.06
CA LEU A 178 -19.44 -8.42 45.39
C LEU A 178 -20.79 -8.85 46.00
N SER A 179 -21.57 -9.69 45.32
CA SER A 179 -22.85 -10.18 45.82
C SER A 179 -22.67 -11.24 46.92
N PRO A 180 -23.59 -11.37 47.88
CA PRO A 180 -23.48 -12.36 48.97
C PRO A 180 -23.42 -13.81 48.48
N THR A 181 -24.04 -14.12 47.34
CA THR A 181 -24.10 -15.45 46.72
C THR A 181 -22.79 -15.90 46.06
N SER A 182 -21.89 -14.98 45.71
CA SER A 182 -20.58 -15.31 45.11
C SER A 182 -19.45 -15.52 46.12
N LYS A 183 -19.72 -15.33 47.43
CA LYS A 183 -18.74 -15.43 48.52
C LYS A 183 -18.08 -16.80 48.67
N ASN A 184 -18.70 -17.89 48.19
CA ASN A 184 -18.24 -19.25 48.46
C ASN A 184 -17.63 -19.98 47.26
N THR A 185 -17.74 -19.45 46.04
CA THR A 185 -17.17 -20.06 44.83
C THR A 185 -16.90 -18.96 43.80
N LEU A 186 -15.82 -18.21 44.02
CA LEU A 186 -15.32 -17.32 42.98
C LEU A 186 -14.67 -18.19 41.88
N GLY A 187 -15.43 -18.49 40.83
CA GLY A 187 -14.92 -19.28 39.71
C GLY A 187 -13.69 -18.61 39.10
N LYS A 188 -12.60 -19.36 38.91
CA LYS A 188 -11.35 -18.91 38.23
C LYS A 188 -11.63 -18.12 36.94
N ARG A 189 -12.74 -18.43 36.26
CA ARG A 189 -13.25 -17.73 35.08
C ARG A 189 -13.59 -16.26 35.32
N ALA A 190 -14.36 -15.93 36.35
CA ALA A 190 -14.77 -14.55 36.63
C ALA A 190 -13.59 -13.66 37.04
N LEU A 191 -12.62 -14.22 37.77
CA LEU A 191 -11.35 -13.58 38.11
C LEU A 191 -10.51 -13.27 36.88
N ARG A 192 -10.41 -14.21 35.94
CA ARG A 192 -9.64 -14.02 34.70
C ARG A 192 -10.23 -12.87 33.86
N ILE A 193 -11.55 -12.75 33.81
CA ILE A 193 -12.23 -11.65 33.10
C ILE A 193 -11.97 -10.31 33.79
N LEU A 194 -12.13 -10.25 35.12
CA LEU A 194 -11.84 -9.03 35.88
C LEU A 194 -10.38 -8.62 35.72
N SER A 195 -9.46 -9.59 35.81
CA SER A 195 -8.02 -9.42 35.61
C SER A 195 -7.72 -8.83 34.24
N PHE A 196 -8.26 -9.42 33.18
CA PHE A 196 -8.12 -8.94 31.82
C PHE A 196 -8.63 -7.51 31.67
N PHE A 197 -9.83 -7.21 32.20
CA PHE A 197 -10.40 -5.88 32.09
C PHE A 197 -9.56 -4.82 32.83
N LEU A 198 -9.17 -5.09 34.08
CA LEU A 198 -8.41 -4.12 34.87
C LEU A 198 -7.02 -3.86 34.29
N THR A 199 -6.31 -4.91 33.84
CA THR A 199 -4.93 -4.77 33.32
C THR A 199 -4.88 -4.30 31.87
N LYS A 200 -5.67 -4.90 30.98
CA LYS A 200 -5.59 -4.59 29.55
C LYS A 200 -6.35 -3.34 29.16
N ARG A 201 -7.32 -2.88 29.96
CA ARG A 201 -8.13 -1.70 29.62
C ARG A 201 -7.89 -0.53 30.54
N ILE A 202 -8.13 -0.71 31.84
CA ILE A 202 -8.05 0.42 32.78
C ILE A 202 -6.60 0.81 33.07
N GLU A 203 -5.74 -0.15 33.40
CA GLU A 203 -4.32 0.10 33.64
C GLU A 203 -3.63 0.61 32.37
N PHE A 204 -3.91 0.00 31.22
CA PHE A 204 -3.45 0.54 29.94
C PHE A 204 -3.89 1.99 29.71
N ALA A 205 -5.17 2.32 29.95
CA ALA A 205 -5.66 3.69 29.82
C ALA A 205 -4.95 4.66 30.77
N ILE A 206 -4.61 4.22 31.99
CA ILE A 206 -3.81 5.01 32.93
C ILE A 206 -2.41 5.27 32.37
N GLU A 207 -1.78 4.28 31.73
CA GLU A 207 -0.44 4.37 31.18
C GLU A 207 -0.37 5.19 29.88
N ASP A 208 -1.37 5.07 29.01
CA ASP A 208 -1.49 5.82 27.75
C ASP A 208 -2.04 7.25 27.96
N THR A 209 -2.51 7.56 29.16
CA THR A 209 -2.93 8.91 29.54
C THR A 209 -1.71 9.84 29.58
N LYS A 210 -1.66 10.80 28.65
CA LYS A 210 -0.57 11.78 28.56
C LYS A 210 -0.56 12.77 29.73
N ASN A 211 -1.75 13.21 30.15
CA ASN A 211 -1.93 14.22 31.19
C ASN A 211 -2.97 13.78 32.22
N PRO A 212 -2.56 13.17 33.35
CA PRO A 212 -3.48 12.73 34.41
C PRO A 212 -4.37 13.86 34.98
N LYS A 213 -3.94 15.12 34.84
CA LYS A 213 -4.69 16.31 35.30
C LYS A 213 -5.96 16.57 34.50
N ASP A 214 -6.10 15.99 33.31
CA ASP A 214 -7.30 16.12 32.47
C ASP A 214 -8.51 15.38 33.09
N TYR A 215 -8.26 14.55 34.11
CA TYR A 215 -9.26 13.76 34.83
C TYR A 215 -9.29 14.10 36.34
N PRO A 216 -9.62 15.35 36.73
CA PRO A 216 -9.50 15.82 38.12
C PRO A 216 -10.44 15.11 39.12
N TYR A 217 -11.44 14.39 38.62
CA TYR A 217 -12.43 13.64 39.41
C TYR A 217 -11.96 12.22 39.78
N ILE A 218 -10.75 11.82 39.38
CA ILE A 218 -10.17 10.52 39.73
C ILE A 218 -8.68 10.61 40.01
N ASN A 219 -8.24 9.94 41.07
CA ASN A 219 -6.82 9.78 41.35
C ASN A 219 -6.27 8.54 40.64
N LEU A 220 -5.69 8.70 39.45
CA LEU A 220 -5.18 7.59 38.64
C LEU A 220 -4.06 6.80 39.34
N LYS A 221 -3.25 7.45 40.17
CA LYS A 221 -2.21 6.78 40.96
C LYS A 221 -2.80 5.86 42.03
N GLU A 222 -3.87 6.31 42.68
CA GLU A 222 -4.60 5.50 43.65
C GLU A 222 -5.37 4.36 42.98
N LEU A 223 -5.97 4.62 41.82
CA LEU A 223 -6.63 3.60 41.02
C LEU A 223 -5.65 2.50 40.57
N LYS A 224 -4.46 2.85 40.08
CA LYS A 224 -3.43 1.88 39.69
C LYS A 224 -3.02 1.01 40.89
N LYS A 225 -2.70 1.62 42.03
CA LYS A 225 -2.38 0.87 43.28
C LYS A 225 -3.51 -0.07 43.70
N LEU A 226 -4.76 0.34 43.49
CA LEU A 226 -5.92 -0.48 43.80
C LEU A 226 -6.01 -1.68 42.85
N ILE A 227 -5.79 -1.47 41.55
CA ILE A 227 -5.72 -2.54 40.54
C ILE A 227 -4.60 -3.53 40.89
N ASP A 228 -3.40 -3.04 41.21
CA ASP A 228 -2.24 -3.86 41.60
C ASP A 228 -2.51 -4.71 42.86
N SER A 229 -3.45 -4.28 43.72
CA SER A 229 -3.86 -5.04 44.91
C SER A 229 -4.88 -6.16 44.63
N ILE A 230 -5.46 -6.17 43.42
CA ILE A 230 -6.49 -7.12 42.98
C ILE A 230 -5.87 -8.11 41.98
N VAL A 231 -5.03 -7.60 41.07
CA VAL A 231 -4.53 -8.31 39.90
C VAL A 231 -3.03 -8.09 39.79
N ASP A 232 -2.28 -9.13 39.43
CA ASP A 232 -0.87 -9.02 39.07
C ASP A 232 -0.61 -9.60 37.67
N LYS A 233 0.66 -9.66 37.26
CA LYS A 233 1.08 -10.17 35.95
C LYS A 233 0.66 -11.63 35.69
N TYR A 234 0.38 -12.41 36.73
CA TYR A 234 0.07 -13.84 36.66
C TYR A 234 -1.41 -14.16 36.93
N GLY A 235 -2.21 -13.16 37.31
CA GLY A 235 -3.66 -13.29 37.48
C GLY A 235 -4.15 -12.59 38.74
N SER A 236 -4.07 -13.24 39.89
CA SER A 236 -4.50 -12.68 41.18
C SER A 236 -3.29 -12.12 41.91
N ALA A 237 -3.39 -10.89 42.43
CA ALA A 237 -2.36 -10.34 43.29
C ALA A 237 -2.17 -11.17 44.58
N ASP A 238 -0.97 -11.09 45.15
CA ASP A 238 -0.66 -11.79 46.40
C ASP A 238 -1.56 -11.34 47.56
N GLY A 239 -2.09 -12.32 48.28
CA GLY A 239 -3.04 -12.11 49.36
C GLY A 239 -4.43 -11.62 48.91
N PHE A 240 -4.74 -11.57 47.61
CA PHE A 240 -6.10 -11.32 47.13
C PHE A 240 -6.99 -12.56 47.28
N LEU A 241 -6.47 -13.74 46.99
CA LEU A 241 -7.12 -15.03 47.22
C LEU A 241 -6.49 -15.77 48.40
N VAL A 242 -7.32 -16.57 49.08
CA VAL A 242 -6.92 -17.56 50.09
C VAL A 242 -7.52 -18.91 49.73
N VAL A 243 -6.86 -19.99 50.12
CA VAL A 243 -7.36 -21.35 49.94
C VAL A 243 -8.05 -21.78 51.22
N ASP A 244 -9.27 -22.30 51.12
CA ASP A 244 -9.99 -22.85 52.28
C ASP A 244 -9.56 -24.30 52.60
N ASP A 245 -10.09 -24.85 53.69
CA ASP A 245 -9.72 -26.18 54.21
C ASP A 245 -10.02 -27.34 53.24
N VAL A 246 -10.82 -27.10 52.19
CA VAL A 246 -11.16 -28.08 51.15
C VAL A 246 -10.50 -27.78 49.80
N GLY A 247 -9.54 -26.85 49.77
CA GLY A 247 -8.75 -26.54 48.57
C GLY A 247 -9.40 -25.54 47.60
N ASN A 248 -10.52 -24.90 47.97
CA ASN A 248 -11.20 -23.92 47.14
C ASN A 248 -10.62 -22.52 47.33
N TYR A 249 -10.50 -21.78 46.22
CA TYR A 249 -10.08 -20.38 46.24
C TYR A 249 -11.24 -19.47 46.70
N LYS A 250 -10.98 -18.64 47.70
CA LYS A 250 -11.88 -17.60 48.22
C LYS A 250 -11.20 -16.24 48.20
N VAL A 251 -11.97 -15.17 48.07
CA VAL A 251 -11.43 -13.80 48.21
C VAL A 251 -11.06 -13.57 49.67
N SER A 252 -9.85 -13.10 49.91
CA SER A 252 -9.37 -12.78 51.25
C SER A 252 -10.12 -11.56 51.82
N LYS A 253 -10.01 -11.34 53.14
CA LYS A 253 -10.53 -10.11 53.76
C LYS A 253 -9.96 -8.84 53.11
N LYS A 254 -8.67 -8.86 52.76
CA LYS A 254 -7.98 -7.77 52.05
C LYS A 254 -8.53 -7.62 50.62
N GLY A 255 -8.75 -8.72 49.90
CA GLY A 255 -9.34 -8.71 48.57
C GLY A 255 -10.76 -8.14 48.56
N LEU A 256 -11.59 -8.48 49.54
CA LEU A 256 -12.93 -7.91 49.70
C LEU A 256 -12.89 -6.40 49.95
N GLN A 257 -11.92 -5.91 50.72
CA GLN A 257 -11.70 -4.48 50.93
C GLN A 257 -11.30 -3.77 49.63
N SER A 258 -10.38 -4.36 48.85
CA SER A 258 -9.99 -3.82 47.54
C SER A 258 -11.17 -3.79 46.56
N LEU A 259 -11.98 -4.86 46.47
CA LEU A 259 -13.16 -4.88 45.62
C LEU A 259 -14.22 -3.85 46.07
N ALA A 260 -14.44 -3.69 47.37
CA ALA A 260 -15.36 -2.68 47.90
C ALA A 260 -14.91 -1.25 47.54
N LYS A 261 -13.61 -0.98 47.66
CA LYS A 261 -13.02 0.31 47.26
C LYS A 261 -13.15 0.53 45.75
N LEU A 262 -12.89 -0.50 44.93
CA LEU A 262 -13.06 -0.43 43.48
C LEU A 262 -14.51 -0.12 43.10
N LYS A 263 -15.47 -0.79 43.75
CA LYS A 263 -16.90 -0.51 43.56
C LYS A 263 -17.26 0.93 43.91
N SER A 264 -16.72 1.50 45.00
CA SER A 264 -16.97 2.90 45.35
C SER A 264 -16.37 3.90 44.37
N MET A 265 -15.20 3.59 43.80
CA MET A 265 -14.54 4.44 42.80
C MET A 265 -15.16 4.30 41.41
N TRP A 266 -15.97 3.27 41.19
CA TRP A 266 -16.36 2.88 39.86
C TRP A 266 -17.00 3.99 39.02
N PRO A 267 -17.97 4.78 39.51
CA PRO A 267 -18.56 5.85 38.70
C PRO A 267 -17.51 6.81 38.12
N SER A 268 -16.45 7.10 38.89
CA SER A 268 -15.32 7.89 38.41
C SER A 268 -14.45 7.12 37.41
N VAL A 269 -14.23 5.81 37.61
CA VAL A 269 -13.47 4.94 36.69
C VAL A 269 -14.16 4.86 35.33
N GLU A 270 -15.48 4.68 35.31
CA GLU A 270 -16.28 4.64 34.09
C GLU A 270 -16.19 5.96 33.33
N LYS A 271 -16.39 7.07 34.04
CA LYS A 271 -16.29 8.41 33.47
C LYS A 271 -14.90 8.66 32.88
N PHE A 272 -13.85 8.26 33.60
CA PHE A 272 -12.47 8.34 33.15
C PHE A 272 -12.26 7.52 31.88
N TYR A 273 -12.58 6.22 31.93
CA TYR A 273 -12.31 5.32 30.81
C TYR A 273 -13.08 5.73 29.55
N PHE A 274 -14.32 6.20 29.68
CA PHE A 274 -15.07 6.70 28.54
C PHE A 274 -14.46 7.98 27.96
N ALA A 275 -14.09 8.93 28.82
CA ALA A 275 -13.41 10.15 28.38
C ALA A 275 -12.07 9.83 27.69
N TYR A 276 -11.31 8.89 28.24
CA TYR A 276 -10.09 8.36 27.62
C TYR A 276 -10.37 7.76 26.24
N LEU A 277 -11.36 6.88 26.09
CA LEU A 277 -11.68 6.29 24.79
C LEU A 277 -12.06 7.34 23.74
N LYS A 278 -12.81 8.37 24.13
CA LYS A 278 -13.20 9.48 23.24
C LYS A 278 -12.01 10.29 22.74
N GLU A 279 -10.90 10.32 23.48
CA GLU A 279 -9.66 10.99 23.09
C GLU A 279 -8.71 10.04 22.36
N ALA A 280 -8.47 8.86 22.93
CA ALA A 280 -7.48 7.90 22.49
C ALA A 280 -7.84 7.31 21.13
N ILE A 281 -9.12 6.97 20.87
CA ILE A 281 -9.52 6.38 19.59
C ILE A 281 -9.21 7.33 18.41
N PRO A 282 -9.68 8.60 18.40
CA PRO A 282 -9.30 9.53 17.33
C PRO A 282 -7.79 9.74 17.21
N ARG A 283 -7.08 9.84 18.35
CA ARG A 283 -5.62 10.05 18.38
C ARG A 283 -4.87 8.90 17.72
N HIS A 284 -5.13 7.66 18.13
CA HIS A 284 -4.48 6.46 17.59
C HIS A 284 -4.92 6.18 16.15
N ALA A 285 -6.20 6.40 15.83
CA ALA A 285 -6.68 6.31 14.45
C ALA A 285 -5.95 7.29 13.54
N LYS A 286 -5.68 8.51 14.01
CA LYS A 286 -4.89 9.50 13.29
C LYS A 286 -3.46 9.01 13.05
N GLU A 287 -2.78 8.49 14.07
CA GLU A 287 -1.42 7.96 13.91
C GLU A 287 -1.32 6.82 12.88
N ILE A 288 -2.30 5.90 12.87
CA ILE A 288 -2.39 4.83 11.87
C ILE A 288 -2.67 5.42 10.48
N THR A 289 -3.58 6.38 10.39
CA THR A 289 -3.95 7.04 9.14
C THR A 289 -2.77 7.79 8.54
N ASP A 290 -2.02 8.53 9.35
CA ASP A 290 -0.81 9.25 8.94
C ASP A 290 0.26 8.29 8.40
N LYS A 291 0.45 7.12 9.03
CA LYS A 291 1.36 6.07 8.53
C LYS A 291 0.93 5.54 7.16
N LEU A 292 -0.37 5.28 6.98
CA LEU A 292 -0.93 4.80 5.71
C LEU A 292 -0.79 5.87 4.62
N ILE A 293 -1.14 7.12 4.92
CA ILE A 293 -0.99 8.26 4.00
C ILE A 293 0.47 8.42 3.59
N SER A 294 1.42 8.38 4.53
CA SER A 294 2.85 8.47 4.24
C SER A 294 3.32 7.39 3.25
N SER A 295 2.80 6.17 3.36
CA SER A 295 3.10 5.08 2.42
C SER A 295 2.55 5.36 1.01
N GLU A 296 1.33 5.91 0.90
CA GLU A 296 0.72 6.29 -0.37
C GLU A 296 1.45 7.49 -1.00
N GLU A 297 1.87 8.49 -0.21
CA GLU A 297 2.67 9.63 -0.67
C GLU A 297 4.04 9.23 -1.22
N LYS A 298 4.71 8.25 -0.58
CA LYS A 298 5.96 7.68 -1.11
C LYS A 298 5.74 7.06 -2.49
N SER A 299 4.62 6.35 -2.67
CA SER A 299 4.26 5.74 -3.96
C SER A 299 3.96 6.81 -5.02
N ILE A 300 3.29 7.90 -4.65
CA ILE A 300 3.06 9.06 -5.53
C ILE A 300 4.38 9.67 -5.97
N LYS A 301 5.28 9.99 -5.03
CA LYS A 301 6.60 10.57 -5.34
C LYS A 301 7.40 9.68 -6.30
N ALA A 302 7.42 8.37 -6.06
CA ALA A 302 8.10 7.42 -6.94
C ALA A 302 7.51 7.38 -8.36
N ASN A 303 6.17 7.44 -8.49
CA ASN A 303 5.52 7.50 -9.80
C ASN A 303 5.73 8.86 -10.50
N GLN A 304 5.78 9.96 -9.74
CA GLN A 304 6.06 11.30 -10.29
C GLN A 304 7.47 11.40 -10.88
N VAL A 305 8.49 10.84 -10.22
CA VAL A 305 9.86 10.79 -10.77
C VAL A 305 9.87 10.04 -12.11
N LYS A 306 9.29 8.84 -12.17
CA LYS A 306 9.20 8.03 -13.39
C LYS A 306 8.41 8.73 -14.50
N LEU A 307 7.35 9.46 -14.13
CA LEU A 307 6.55 10.24 -15.05
C LEU A 307 7.39 11.36 -15.69
N THR A 308 8.12 12.14 -14.88
CA THR A 308 8.99 13.21 -15.38
C THR A 308 10.08 12.68 -16.31
N GLU A 309 10.73 11.58 -15.96
CA GLU A 309 11.74 10.93 -16.82
C GLU A 309 11.15 10.48 -18.15
N ALA A 310 9.98 9.84 -18.14
CA ALA A 310 9.30 9.38 -19.34
C ALA A 310 8.89 10.56 -20.25
N THR A 311 8.32 11.63 -19.69
CA THR A 311 7.95 12.83 -20.45
C THR A 311 9.16 13.49 -21.10
N GLN A 312 10.28 13.63 -20.37
CA GLN A 312 11.51 14.16 -20.95
C GLN A 312 12.06 13.30 -22.09
N ASN A 313 11.94 11.98 -21.99
CA ASN A 313 12.36 11.07 -23.05
C ASN A 313 11.44 11.15 -24.27
N ILE A 314 10.12 11.27 -24.07
CA ILE A 314 9.16 11.52 -25.14
C ILE A 314 9.51 12.81 -25.89
N ASP A 315 9.74 13.92 -25.19
CA ASP A 315 10.11 15.20 -25.81
C ASP A 315 11.37 15.07 -26.69
N LYS A 316 12.35 14.27 -26.25
CA LYS A 316 13.56 13.98 -27.04
C LYS A 316 13.24 13.16 -28.28
N MET A 317 12.48 12.08 -28.14
CA MET A 317 12.09 11.22 -29.27
C MET A 317 11.26 11.97 -30.30
N GLU A 318 10.28 12.77 -29.86
CA GLU A 318 9.44 13.59 -30.75
C GLU A 318 10.25 14.62 -31.53
N LYS A 319 11.25 15.25 -30.90
CA LYS A 319 12.19 16.14 -31.60
C LYS A 319 13.00 15.40 -32.69
N ILE A 320 13.46 14.18 -32.40
CA ILE A 320 14.20 13.36 -33.37
C ILE A 320 13.27 12.94 -34.52
N ILE A 321 12.08 12.43 -34.21
CA ILE A 321 11.05 12.04 -35.19
C ILE A 321 10.73 13.22 -36.11
N LYS A 322 10.42 14.40 -35.55
CA LYS A 322 10.11 15.61 -36.34
C LYS A 322 11.25 16.04 -37.24
N ASN A 323 12.51 15.89 -36.80
CA ASN A 323 13.67 16.19 -37.62
C ASN A 323 13.82 15.20 -38.79
N LEU A 324 13.66 13.90 -38.53
CA LEU A 324 13.69 12.85 -39.55
C LEU A 324 12.56 13.04 -40.57
N GLU A 325 11.34 13.30 -40.13
CA GLU A 325 10.18 13.59 -40.99
C GLU A 325 10.42 14.83 -41.86
N ARG A 326 10.90 15.93 -41.28
CA ARG A 326 11.22 17.16 -42.03
C ARG A 326 12.27 16.92 -43.11
N LYS A 327 13.30 16.12 -42.82
CA LYS A 327 14.34 15.75 -43.79
C LYS A 327 13.88 14.69 -44.81
N LYS A 328 12.70 14.09 -44.61
CA LYS A 328 12.23 12.88 -45.33
C LYS A 328 13.26 11.75 -45.24
N ASN A 329 13.75 11.50 -44.03
CA ASN A 329 14.72 10.46 -43.69
C ASN A 329 14.04 9.39 -42.83
N THR A 330 14.44 8.13 -42.97
CA THR A 330 13.94 7.03 -42.13
C THR A 330 15.00 6.46 -41.21
N MET A 331 16.25 6.88 -41.36
CA MET A 331 17.41 6.48 -40.56
C MET A 331 18.47 7.58 -40.50
N ALA A 332 19.49 7.38 -39.66
CA ALA A 332 20.68 8.21 -39.54
C ALA A 332 21.82 7.28 -39.09
N VAL A 333 22.72 6.94 -40.00
CA VAL A 333 23.87 6.04 -39.72
C VAL A 333 25.13 6.67 -40.30
N ASP A 334 26.02 7.12 -39.43
CA ASP A 334 27.32 7.65 -39.83
C ASP A 334 28.29 6.49 -40.13
N LEU A 335 28.94 6.55 -41.30
CA LEU A 335 29.96 5.60 -41.72
C LEU A 335 31.21 6.35 -42.14
N LYS A 336 32.37 5.90 -41.65
CA LYS A 336 33.69 6.31 -42.14
C LYS A 336 34.13 5.48 -43.34
N PHE A 337 35.21 5.89 -44.00
CA PHE A 337 35.75 5.14 -45.14
C PHE A 337 35.98 3.66 -44.81
N GLY A 338 35.43 2.77 -45.64
CA GLY A 338 35.53 1.32 -45.47
C GLY A 338 34.60 0.72 -44.42
N GLU A 339 33.91 1.52 -43.59
CA GLU A 339 32.90 1.01 -42.66
C GLU A 339 31.65 0.55 -43.41
N THR A 340 30.93 -0.38 -42.78
CA THR A 340 29.81 -1.06 -43.44
C THR A 340 28.57 -1.06 -42.57
N PHE A 341 27.42 -0.86 -43.20
CA PHE A 341 26.11 -0.97 -42.60
C PHE A 341 25.33 -2.12 -43.24
N THR A 342 24.76 -3.01 -42.44
CA THR A 342 23.98 -4.15 -42.95
C THR A 342 22.53 -4.09 -42.51
N ALA A 343 21.61 -4.24 -43.47
CA ALA A 343 20.17 -4.35 -43.22
C ALA A 343 19.66 -5.71 -43.69
N HIS A 344 18.85 -6.36 -42.85
CA HIS A 344 18.06 -7.51 -43.25
C HIS A 344 16.80 -7.03 -43.95
N TYR A 345 16.40 -7.74 -45.00
CA TYR A 345 15.19 -7.44 -45.74
C TYR A 345 14.26 -8.65 -45.80
N LYS A 346 12.96 -8.37 -45.95
CA LYS A 346 11.93 -9.38 -46.20
C LYS A 346 11.32 -9.13 -47.58
N CYS A 347 11.82 -9.86 -48.57
CA CYS A 347 11.50 -9.69 -49.99
C CYS A 347 11.88 -10.96 -50.74
N GLN A 348 11.00 -11.49 -51.62
CA GLN A 348 11.34 -12.66 -52.45
C GLN A 348 12.43 -12.32 -53.47
N ASN A 349 12.29 -11.20 -54.19
CA ASN A 349 13.22 -10.77 -55.22
C ASN A 349 13.62 -9.31 -55.01
N LEU A 350 14.78 -9.07 -54.41
CA LEU A 350 15.37 -7.73 -54.35
C LEU A 350 16.05 -7.40 -55.69
N ILE A 351 15.52 -6.44 -56.43
CA ILE A 351 16.01 -6.02 -57.76
C ILE A 351 16.59 -4.60 -57.75
N GLU A 352 16.25 -3.78 -56.76
CA GLU A 352 16.66 -2.38 -56.70
C GLU A 352 16.89 -1.95 -55.25
N VAL A 353 17.95 -1.17 -55.01
CA VAL A 353 18.28 -0.54 -53.72
C VAL A 353 18.55 0.93 -53.99
N GLU A 354 17.73 1.80 -53.41
CA GLU A 354 17.96 3.24 -53.38
C GLU A 354 18.48 3.63 -51.99
N ILE A 355 19.63 4.30 -51.96
CA ILE A 355 20.30 4.77 -50.76
C ILE A 355 20.33 6.29 -50.81
N LYS A 356 19.70 6.93 -49.84
CA LYS A 356 19.80 8.36 -49.62
C LYS A 356 20.82 8.63 -48.54
N THR A 357 21.68 9.61 -48.76
CA THR A 357 22.69 10.06 -47.80
C THR A 357 22.68 11.58 -47.65
N ASP A 358 23.49 12.11 -46.74
CA ASP A 358 23.77 13.54 -46.64
C ASP A 358 24.53 14.11 -47.86
N LYS A 359 25.15 13.27 -48.67
CA LYS A 359 25.98 13.64 -49.82
C LYS A 359 25.36 13.34 -51.19
N GLY A 360 24.20 12.72 -51.24
CA GLY A 360 23.55 12.34 -52.49
C GLY A 360 22.62 11.14 -52.36
N THR A 361 21.92 10.81 -53.44
CA THR A 361 21.09 9.62 -53.55
C THR A 361 21.58 8.76 -54.71
N TRP A 362 21.75 7.46 -54.47
CA TRP A 362 22.18 6.49 -55.48
C TRP A 362 21.22 5.32 -55.55
N THR A 363 20.92 4.89 -56.77
CA THR A 363 20.10 3.70 -57.03
C THR A 363 20.96 2.63 -57.68
N PHE A 364 20.92 1.43 -57.09
CA PHE A 364 21.63 0.24 -57.53
C PHE A 364 20.61 -0.78 -58.03
N ASN A 365 20.73 -1.20 -59.28
CA ASN A 365 19.89 -2.21 -59.90
C ASN A 365 20.65 -3.53 -59.95
N PHE A 366 20.05 -4.60 -59.43
CA PHE A 366 20.54 -5.95 -59.64
C PHE A 366 19.91 -6.48 -60.93
N ASP A 367 20.69 -6.56 -62.01
CA ASP A 367 20.25 -7.18 -63.26
C ASP A 367 19.74 -8.61 -63.00
N ARG A 368 18.70 -8.97 -63.74
CA ARG A 368 17.86 -10.13 -63.49
C ARG A 368 18.49 -11.44 -63.90
#